data_AF-A0A1J4KTN1-F1
#
_entry.id   AF-A0A1J4KTN1-F1
#
_cell.length_a   1.000
_cell.length_b   1.000
_cell.length_c   1.000
_cell.angle_alpha   90.00
_cell.angle_beta   90.00
_cell.angle_gamma   90.00
#
_symmetry.space_group_name_H-M   'P 1'
#
loop_
_entity.id
_entity.type
_entity.pdbx_description
1 polymer ?
#
loop_
_entity_poly.entity_id
_entity_poly.type
_entity_poly.pdbx_seq_one_letter_code
_entity_poly.pdbx_strand_id
1 'polypeptide(L)'
;MSELLKFIHNHLNDYKQLLKKDLKINIKEYDQYTLYIYQDHADFSNPIVQECRGIILNKDNKIVCAPFYKFGNFYEKYVPDIDWFSARVE
;
A
#
# COMPACT_ATOMS: atom_id res chain seq x y z
N MET A 1 -6.52 4.12 -9.99
CA MET A 1 -5.53 3.13 -10.51
C MET A 1 -4.49 2.94 -9.43
N SER A 2 -4.19 1.71 -9.01
CA SER A 2 -3.28 1.43 -7.89
C SER A 2 -1.88 2.00 -8.13
N GLU A 3 -1.34 2.71 -7.14
CA GLU A 3 0.02 3.26 -7.18
C GLU A 3 1.08 2.17 -7.10
N LEU A 4 0.81 1.08 -6.36
CA LEU A 4 1.67 -0.10 -6.35
C LEU A 4 1.82 -0.72 -7.75
N LEU A 5 0.71 -0.89 -8.48
CA LEU A 5 0.77 -1.46 -9.83
C LEU A 5 1.54 -0.56 -10.81
N LYS A 6 1.34 0.76 -10.73
CA LYS A 6 2.13 1.72 -11.52
C LYS A 6 3.62 1.60 -11.20
N PHE A 7 3.97 1.50 -9.91
CA PHE A 7 5.34 1.32 -9.47
C PHE A 7 5.96 0.02 -10.03
N ILE A 8 5.27 -1.11 -9.90
CA ILE A 8 5.75 -2.40 -10.43
C ILE A 8 5.97 -2.33 -11.94
N HIS A 9 5.05 -1.70 -12.68
CA HIS A 9 5.17 -1.56 -14.13
C HIS A 9 6.38 -0.71 -14.55
N ASN A 10 6.73 0.31 -13.78
CA ASN A 10 7.87 1.18 -14.06
C ASN A 10 9.22 0.57 -13.63
N HIS A 11 9.20 -0.46 -12.77
CA HIS A 11 10.38 -1.06 -12.14
C HIS A 11 10.40 -2.59 -12.30
N LEU A 12 10.06 -3.11 -13.48
CA LEU A 12 9.83 -4.56 -13.71
C LEU A 12 10.98 -5.47 -13.23
N ASN A 13 12.22 -5.00 -13.31
CA ASN A 13 13.40 -5.82 -13.01
C ASN A 13 13.82 -5.79 -11.53
N ASP A 14 13.48 -4.73 -10.79
CA ASP A 14 14.04 -4.45 -9.46
C ASP A 14 12.99 -4.02 -8.41
N TYR A 15 11.70 -3.96 -8.77
CA TYR A 15 10.65 -3.46 -7.87
C TYR A 15 10.68 -4.14 -6.49
N LYS A 16 10.89 -5.46 -6.41
CA LYS A 16 10.90 -6.17 -5.12
C LYS A 16 11.99 -5.65 -4.18
N GLN A 17 13.16 -5.33 -4.72
CA GLN A 17 14.27 -4.79 -3.95
C GLN A 17 13.95 -3.36 -3.47
N LEU A 18 13.44 -2.51 -4.37
CA LEU A 18 13.06 -1.14 -4.07
C LEU A 18 11.93 -1.07 -3.02
N LEU A 19 10.88 -1.86 -3.21
CA LEU A 19 9.76 -1.96 -2.25
C LEU A 19 10.26 -2.38 -0.86
N LYS A 20 11.17 -3.37 -0.79
CA LYS A 20 11.68 -3.87 0.49
C LYS A 20 12.65 -2.90 1.17
N LYS A 21 13.58 -2.33 0.42
CA LYS A 21 14.65 -1.48 0.94
C LYS A 21 14.17 -0.05 1.23
N ASP A 22 13.45 0.54 0.29
CA ASP A 22 13.17 1.98 0.29
C ASP A 22 11.80 2.27 0.91
N LEU A 23 10.82 1.39 0.68
CA LEU A 23 9.45 1.55 1.19
C LEU A 23 9.11 0.65 2.38
N LYS A 24 10.06 -0.17 2.84
CA LYS A 24 9.90 -1.11 3.96
C LYS A 24 8.69 -2.05 3.79
N ILE A 25 8.49 -2.57 2.58
CA ILE A 25 7.41 -3.52 2.28
C ILE A 25 7.95 -4.95 2.37
N ASN A 26 7.28 -5.77 3.17
CA ASN A 26 7.45 -7.21 3.18
C ASN A 26 6.63 -7.85 2.05
N ILE A 27 7.26 -8.75 1.30
CA ILE A 27 6.65 -9.45 0.17
C ILE A 27 6.65 -10.93 0.52
N LYS A 28 5.46 -11.53 0.55
CA LYS A 28 5.27 -12.96 0.78
C LYS A 28 4.72 -13.61 -0.48
N GLU A 29 5.47 -14.55 -1.02
CA GLU A 29 5.11 -15.28 -2.24
C GLU A 29 4.49 -16.63 -1.87
N TYR A 30 3.30 -16.85 -2.41
CA TYR A 30 2.56 -18.11 -2.41
C TYR A 30 2.42 -18.54 -3.87
N ASP A 31 2.30 -19.84 -4.17
CA ASP A 31 2.35 -20.38 -5.54
C ASP A 31 1.73 -19.45 -6.59
N GLN A 32 0.47 -19.05 -6.44
CA GLN A 32 -0.25 -18.20 -7.40
C GLN A 32 -0.44 -16.75 -6.98
N TYR A 33 0.00 -16.39 -5.78
CA TYR A 33 -0.35 -15.12 -5.14
C TYR A 33 0.83 -14.48 -4.44
N THR A 34 0.94 -13.16 -4.59
CA THR A 34 1.93 -12.36 -3.88
C THR A 34 1.22 -11.39 -2.96
N LEU A 35 1.56 -11.46 -1.68
CA LEU A 35 1.02 -10.62 -0.61
C LEU A 35 2.03 -9.53 -0.25
N TYR A 36 1.58 -8.28 -0.25
CA TYR A 36 2.40 -7.11 0.07
C TYR A 36 1.91 -6.48 1.39
N ILE A 37 2.82 -6.40 2.36
CA ILE A 37 2.54 -5.91 3.72
C ILE A 37 3.61 -4.91 4.13
N TYR A 38 3.24 -3.69 4.48
CA TYR A 38 4.16 -2.71 5.05
C TYR A 38 4.73 -3.20 6.40
N GLN A 39 5.91 -2.74 6.74
CA GLN A 39 6.51 -2.97 8.06
C GLN A 39 6.24 -1.81 9.02
N ASP A 40 6.52 -2.05 10.30
CA ASP A 40 6.51 -0.97 11.29
C ASP A 40 7.47 0.15 10.87
N HIS A 41 7.08 1.39 11.15
CA HIS A 41 7.85 2.59 10.79
C HIS A 41 8.06 2.82 9.28
N ALA A 42 7.23 2.21 8.42
CA ALA A 42 7.11 2.63 7.02
C ALA A 42 6.50 4.05 6.94
N ASP A 43 6.79 4.77 5.86
CA ASP A 43 6.23 6.09 5.63
C ASP A 43 4.78 5.97 5.14
N PHE A 44 3.83 6.10 6.07
CA PHE A 44 2.40 6.00 5.77
C PHE A 44 1.84 7.21 5.02
N SER A 45 2.65 8.24 4.71
CA SER A 45 2.24 9.28 3.76
C SER A 45 2.36 8.83 2.30
N ASN A 46 3.13 7.77 2.03
CA ASN A 46 3.30 7.23 0.70
C ASN A 46 2.10 6.34 0.29
N PRO A 47 1.40 6.65 -0.82
CA PRO A 47 0.25 5.86 -1.27
C PRO A 47 0.55 4.37 -1.50
N ILE A 48 1.75 4.04 -1.98
CA ILE A 48 2.15 2.63 -2.20
C ILE A 48 2.21 1.89 -0.87
N VAL A 49 2.74 2.53 0.17
CA VAL A 49 2.80 1.96 1.53
C VAL A 49 1.39 1.79 2.08
N GLN A 50 0.49 2.74 1.85
CA GLN A 50 -0.91 2.65 2.29
C GLN A 50 -1.67 1.50 1.62
N GLU A 51 -1.44 1.27 0.32
CA GLU A 51 -2.00 0.14 -0.44
C GLU A 51 -1.46 -1.20 0.07
N CYS A 52 -0.20 -1.23 0.51
CA CYS A 52 0.48 -2.42 1.03
C CYS A 52 0.01 -2.82 2.45
N ARG A 53 -1.28 -2.70 2.75
CA ARG A 53 -1.93 -3.20 3.98
C ARG A 53 -2.51 -4.60 3.77
N GLY A 54 -1.79 -5.46 3.06
CA GLY A 54 -2.23 -6.81 2.72
C GLY A 54 -2.90 -6.93 1.35
N ILE A 55 -2.58 -6.04 0.40
CA ILE A 55 -2.96 -6.22 -1.01
C ILE A 55 -2.35 -7.52 -1.56
N ILE A 56 -3.13 -8.24 -2.37
CA ILE A 56 -2.72 -9.52 -2.98
C ILE A 56 -2.84 -9.40 -4.49
N LEU A 57 -1.75 -9.74 -5.18
CA LEU A 57 -1.67 -9.84 -6.63
C LEU A 57 -1.55 -11.29 -7.08
N ASN A 58 -2.07 -11.63 -8.25
CA ASN A 58 -1.76 -12.91 -8.91
C ASN A 58 -0.46 -12.84 -9.74
N LYS A 59 -0.07 -13.94 -10.40
CA LYS A 59 1.11 -14.01 -11.29
C LYS A 59 1.11 -12.99 -12.44
N ASP A 60 -0.06 -12.50 -12.85
CA ASP A 60 -0.23 -11.51 -13.92
C ASP A 60 -0.27 -10.07 -13.38
N ASN A 61 0.10 -9.84 -12.11
CA ASN A 61 -0.04 -8.57 -11.40
C ASN A 61 -1.48 -8.03 -11.38
N LYS A 62 -2.50 -8.90 -11.43
CA LYS A 62 -3.90 -8.51 -11.21
C LYS A 62 -4.19 -8.51 -9.71
N ILE A 63 -4.85 -7.47 -9.24
CA ILE A 63 -5.34 -7.38 -7.87
C ILE A 63 -6.44 -8.43 -7.68
N VAL A 64 -6.19 -9.40 -6.80
CA VAL A 64 -7.18 -10.42 -6.41
C VAL A 64 -7.78 -10.12 -5.03
N CYS A 65 -7.10 -9.30 -4.23
CA CYS A 65 -7.63 -8.77 -2.97
C CYS A 65 -7.06 -7.38 -2.72
N ALA A 66 -7.94 -6.41 -2.44
CA ALA A 66 -7.60 -5.06 -2.03
C ALA A 66 -8.35 -4.74 -0.72
N PRO A 67 -7.76 -5.04 0.45
CA PRO A 67 -8.33 -4.62 1.72
C PRO A 67 -8.30 -3.10 1.84
N PHE A 68 -8.95 -2.56 2.88
CA PHE A 68 -8.85 -1.14 3.20
C PHE A 68 -7.39 -0.71 3.32
N TYR A 69 -7.06 0.35 2.60
CA TYR A 69 -5.75 0.99 2.67
C TYR A 69 -5.49 1.48 4.08
N LYS A 70 -4.21 1.70 4.42
CA LYS A 70 -3.84 2.25 5.72
C LYS A 70 -4.53 3.60 5.93
N PHE A 71 -5.44 3.62 6.90
CA PHE A 71 -5.98 4.84 7.50
C PHE A 71 -5.30 5.07 8.86
N GLY A 72 -5.37 6.30 9.34
CA GLY A 72 -4.86 6.68 10.65
C GLY A 72 -5.93 7.28 11.54
N ASN A 73 -5.53 7.49 12.78
CA ASN A 73 -6.27 8.22 13.79
C ASN A 73 -6.09 9.72 13.60
N PHE A 74 -7.03 10.48 14.16
CA PHE A 74 -6.92 11.93 14.23
C PHE A 74 -5.60 12.34 14.91
N TYR A 75 -4.93 13.36 14.37
CA TYR A 75 -3.58 13.85 14.74
C TYR A 75 -2.37 13.04 14.25
N GLU A 76 -2.55 11.92 13.54
CA GLU A 76 -1.42 11.29 12.86
C GLU A 76 -0.99 12.13 11.63
N LYS A 77 0.32 12.39 11.50
CA LYS A 77 0.87 13.33 10.51
C LYS A 77 0.58 13.01 9.04
N TYR A 78 0.27 11.75 8.73
CA TYR A 78 -0.01 11.28 7.37
C TYR A 78 -1.51 11.22 7.05
N VAL A 79 -2.37 11.54 8.03
CA VAL A 79 -3.81 11.55 7.86
C VAL A 79 -4.21 12.94 7.35
N PRO A 80 -5.08 13.03 6.33
CA PRO A 80 -5.61 14.29 5.86
C PRO A 80 -6.30 15.08 6.98
N ASP A 81 -6.20 16.41 6.93
CA ASP A 81 -6.97 17.27 7.82
C ASP A 81 -8.46 17.06 7.57
N ILE A 82 -9.20 16.80 8.65
CA ILE A 82 -10.65 16.63 8.59
C ILE A 82 -11.28 18.00 8.79
N ASP A 83 -12.06 18.44 7.79
CA ASP A 83 -12.97 19.57 7.97
C ASP A 83 -14.17 19.13 8.81
N TRP A 84 -14.04 19.30 10.13
CA TRP A 84 -15.08 18.95 11.08
C TRP A 84 -16.36 19.77 10.91
N PHE A 85 -16.31 20.95 10.28
CA PHE A 85 -17.49 21.79 10.09
C PHE A 85 -18.43 21.25 9.00
N SER A 86 -17.87 20.64 7.95
CA SER A 86 -18.65 20.02 6.87
C SER A 86 -18.91 18.53 7.09
N ALA A 87 -18.25 17.91 8.07
CA ALA A 87 -18.44 16.50 8.41
C ALA A 87 -19.90 16.22 8.81
N ARG A 88 -20.50 15.21 8.17
CA ARG A 88 -21.86 14.71 8.45
C ARG A 88 -21.85 13.19 8.56
N VAL A 89 -22.73 12.66 9.41
CA VAL A 89 -22.99 11.21 9.49
C VAL A 89 -24.07 10.89 8.45
N GLU A 90 -23.78 9.96 7.55
CA GLU A 90 -24.72 9.39 6.58
C GLU A 90 -24.99 7.91 6.89
#